data_AF-A0A7Y4YY15-F1
#
_entry.id   AF-A0A7Y4YY15-F1
#
_cell.length_a   1.000
_cell.length_b   1.000
_cell.length_c   1.000
_cell.angle_alpha   90.00
_cell.angle_beta   90.00
_cell.angle_gamma   90.00
#
_symmetry.space_group_name_H-M   'P 1'
#
loop_
_entity.id
_entity.type
_entity.pdbx_description
1 polymer ?
#
loop_
_entity_poly.entity_id
_entity_poly.type
_entity_poly.pdbx_seq_one_letter_code
_entity_poly.pdbx_strand_id
1 'polypeptide(L)'
;MGSPVRTALMIATIPLLSGCLARTVVAVATAPVKVAGKAADMATTSQAEADQARGRELRRREARLGQLERSYRREAELCAQGDAAACQRRAALNTEIQLLLPGVPLETR
;
A
#
# COMPACT_ATOMS: atom_id res chain seq x y z
N MET A 1 -44.09 -60.83 45.84
CA MET A 1 -42.87 -61.38 45.20
C MET A 1 -42.85 -60.93 43.75
N GLY A 2 -41.81 -60.37 43.14
CA GLY A 2 -40.45 -60.00 43.51
C GLY A 2 -39.83 -59.47 42.21
N SER A 3 -39.32 -58.23 42.22
CA SER A 3 -38.53 -57.65 41.12
C SER A 3 -37.18 -58.39 41.00
N PRO A 4 -36.40 -58.26 39.90
CA PRO A 4 -35.64 -57.01 39.71
C PRO A 4 -35.27 -56.61 38.25
N VAL A 5 -35.17 -55.30 38.04
CA VAL A 5 -33.97 -54.60 37.50
C VAL A 5 -33.34 -55.17 36.21
N ARG A 6 -33.32 -54.35 35.15
CA ARG A 6 -32.08 -53.83 34.54
C ARG A 6 -32.36 -52.99 33.29
N THR A 7 -32.09 -51.69 33.42
CA THR A 7 -31.24 -50.88 32.51
C THR A 7 -31.34 -51.22 31.02
N ALA A 8 -31.74 -50.35 30.11
CA ALA A 8 -31.35 -48.95 30.04
C ALA A 8 -32.31 -48.22 29.10
N LEU A 9 -33.11 -47.32 29.66
CA LEU A 9 -33.42 -46.07 28.98
C LEU A 9 -32.09 -45.33 28.88
N MET A 10 -31.45 -45.29 27.71
CA MET A 10 -30.55 -44.22 27.29
C MET A 10 -29.87 -44.62 25.98
N ILE A 11 -29.82 -43.64 25.07
CA ILE A 11 -28.96 -43.58 23.88
C ILE A 11 -29.50 -44.35 22.66
N ALA A 12 -30.12 -43.62 21.73
CA ALA A 12 -29.70 -43.61 20.31
C ALA A 12 -30.63 -42.81 19.37
N THR A 13 -31.38 -41.81 19.84
CA THR A 13 -32.19 -40.96 18.93
C THR A 13 -31.57 -39.62 18.56
N ILE A 14 -30.28 -39.36 18.85
CA ILE A 14 -29.65 -38.10 18.41
C ILE A 14 -28.23 -38.32 17.88
N PRO A 15 -28.07 -38.54 16.56
CA PRO A 15 -26.90 -38.01 15.87
C PRO A 15 -27.28 -37.13 14.69
N LEU A 16 -28.53 -36.65 14.61
CA LEU A 16 -28.94 -35.69 13.56
C LEU A 16 -28.73 -34.23 13.96
N LEU A 17 -28.47 -33.91 15.24
CA LEU A 17 -28.14 -32.55 15.69
C LEU A 17 -26.64 -32.28 15.88
N SER A 18 -25.79 -33.31 15.91
CA SER A 18 -24.33 -33.15 16.00
C SER A 18 -23.75 -32.46 14.75
N GLY A 19 -24.45 -32.48 13.61
CA GLY A 19 -24.05 -31.77 12.39
C GLY A 19 -24.39 -30.27 12.38
N CYS A 20 -25.36 -29.81 13.17
CA CYS A 20 -25.77 -28.40 13.17
C CYS A 20 -24.89 -27.57 14.13
N LEU A 21 -24.62 -28.09 15.33
CA LEU A 21 -23.78 -27.42 16.33
C LEU A 21 -22.31 -27.33 15.91
N ALA A 22 -21.77 -28.37 15.28
CA ALA A 22 -20.40 -28.36 14.76
C ALA A 22 -20.19 -27.24 13.72
N ARG A 23 -21.17 -27.00 12.85
CA ARG A 23 -21.08 -25.99 11.80
C ARG A 23 -21.17 -24.57 12.35
N THR A 24 -21.99 -24.34 13.38
CA THR A 24 -22.08 -23.03 14.07
C THR A 24 -20.85 -22.72 14.92
N VAL A 25 -20.27 -23.69 15.62
CA VAL A 25 -19.06 -23.46 16.44
C VAL A 25 -17.84 -23.19 15.55
N VAL A 26 -17.69 -23.93 14.45
CA VAL A 26 -16.63 -23.68 13.46
C VAL A 26 -16.86 -22.35 12.74
N ALA A 27 -18.11 -21.98 12.44
CA ALA A 27 -18.41 -20.66 11.87
C ALA A 27 -18.11 -19.51 12.85
N VAL A 28 -18.43 -19.64 14.14
CA VAL A 28 -18.09 -18.64 15.17
C VAL A 28 -16.58 -18.53 15.39
N ALA A 29 -15.85 -19.64 15.34
CA ALA A 29 -14.39 -19.63 15.46
C ALA A 29 -13.70 -19.04 14.21
N THR A 30 -14.27 -19.22 13.01
CA THR A 30 -13.69 -18.72 11.74
C THR A 30 -14.19 -17.35 11.31
N ALA A 31 -15.34 -16.90 11.83
CA ALA A 31 -15.87 -15.56 11.61
C ALA A 31 -14.89 -14.43 12.00
N PRO A 32 -14.22 -14.44 13.17
CA PRO A 32 -13.27 -13.39 13.52
C PRO A 32 -12.06 -13.37 12.60
N VAL A 33 -11.53 -14.52 12.19
CA VAL A 33 -10.38 -14.61 11.27
C VAL A 33 -10.74 -14.04 9.89
N LYS A 34 -11.95 -14.32 9.38
CA LYS A 34 -12.40 -13.79 8.08
C LYS A 34 -12.67 -12.29 8.11
N VAL A 35 -13.21 -11.76 9.22
CA VAL A 35 -13.46 -10.32 9.37
C VAL A 35 -12.15 -9.56 9.57
N ALA A 36 -11.26 -10.07 10.43
CA ALA A 36 -9.92 -9.50 10.61
C ALA A 36 -9.09 -9.55 9.31
N GLY A 37 -9.16 -10.66 8.56
CA GLY A 37 -8.50 -10.81 7.25
C GLY A 37 -9.01 -9.80 6.23
N LYS A 38 -10.33 -9.63 6.09
CA LYS A 38 -10.91 -8.61 5.20
C LYS A 38 -10.53 -7.17 5.58
N ALA A 39 -10.48 -6.86 6.88
CA ALA A 39 -10.06 -5.55 7.36
C ALA A 39 -8.57 -5.30 7.10
N ALA A 40 -7.72 -6.31 7.31
CA ALA A 40 -6.31 -6.27 7.00
C ALA A 40 -6.07 -6.10 5.49
N ASP A 41 -6.74 -6.90 4.65
CA ASP A 41 -6.64 -6.82 3.19
C ASP A 41 -7.05 -5.44 2.65
N MET A 42 -8.12 -4.85 3.19
CA MET A 42 -8.59 -3.51 2.79
C MET A 42 -7.61 -2.40 3.24
N ALA A 43 -7.02 -2.53 4.42
CA ALA A 43 -5.98 -1.62 4.88
C ALA A 43 -4.70 -1.78 4.04
N THR A 44 -4.29 -3.00 3.71
CA THR A 44 -3.09 -3.28 2.91
C THR A 44 -3.25 -2.85 1.46
N THR A 45 -4.42 -3.05 0.85
CA THR A 45 -4.71 -2.54 -0.51
C THR A 45 -4.72 -1.02 -0.55
N SER A 46 -5.33 -0.36 0.43
CA SER A 46 -5.28 1.10 0.56
C SER A 46 -3.85 1.63 0.68
N GLN A 47 -2.97 0.92 1.40
CA GLN A 47 -1.55 1.28 1.50
C GLN A 47 -0.80 1.04 0.19
N ALA A 48 -1.02 -0.10 -0.48
CA ALA A 48 -0.41 -0.42 -1.76
C ALA A 48 -0.78 0.61 -2.86
N GLU A 49 -2.04 1.06 -2.89
CA GLU A 49 -2.50 2.11 -3.80
C GLU A 49 -1.84 3.46 -3.50
N ALA A 50 -1.69 3.82 -2.21
CA ALA A 50 -1.01 5.04 -1.77
C ALA A 50 0.48 5.02 -2.13
N ASP A 51 1.16 3.90 -1.94
CA ASP A 51 2.57 3.72 -2.31
C ASP A 51 2.77 3.80 -3.83
N GLN A 52 1.86 3.21 -4.61
CA GLN A 52 1.89 3.31 -6.05
C GLN A 52 1.69 4.75 -6.54
N ALA A 53 0.80 5.50 -5.89
CA ALA A 53 0.58 6.92 -6.19
C ALA A 53 1.83 7.76 -5.86
N ARG A 54 2.42 7.55 -4.68
CA ARG A 54 3.67 8.19 -4.27
C ARG A 54 4.79 7.90 -5.27
N GLY A 55 4.96 6.64 -5.68
CA GLY A 55 5.98 6.26 -6.67
C GLY A 55 5.76 6.86 -8.06
N ARG A 56 4.51 7.09 -8.47
CA ARG A 56 4.20 7.82 -9.71
C ARG A 56 4.56 9.30 -9.59
N GLU A 57 4.24 9.93 -8.46
CA GLU A 57 4.59 11.32 -8.21
C GLU A 57 6.11 11.52 -8.20
N LEU A 58 6.84 10.62 -7.54
CA LEU A 58 8.29 10.67 -7.48
C LEU A 58 8.93 10.61 -8.88
N ARG A 59 8.53 9.65 -9.72
CA ARG A 59 9.01 9.55 -11.11
C ARG A 59 8.70 10.81 -11.93
N ARG A 60 7.56 11.47 -11.68
CA ARG A 60 7.23 12.75 -12.33
C ARG A 60 8.16 13.87 -11.88
N ARG A 61 8.47 13.94 -10.58
CA ARG A 61 9.39 14.94 -10.01
C ARG A 61 10.81 14.73 -10.54
N GLU A 62 11.32 13.49 -10.55
CA GLU A 62 12.61 13.13 -11.14
C GLU A 62 12.70 13.48 -12.62
N ALA A 63 11.66 13.14 -13.40
CA ALA A 63 11.61 13.48 -14.83
C ALA A 63 11.65 14.99 -15.06
N ARG A 64 10.93 15.77 -14.25
CA ARG A 64 10.94 17.24 -14.30
C ARG A 64 12.31 17.80 -13.94
N LEU A 65 12.91 17.32 -12.85
CA LEU A 65 14.25 17.71 -12.43
C LEU A 65 15.28 17.46 -13.55
N GLY A 66 15.27 16.28 -14.16
CA GLY A 66 16.17 15.96 -15.27
C GLY A 66 15.95 16.85 -16.52
N GLN A 67 14.70 17.27 -16.80
CA GLN A 67 14.43 18.24 -17.87
C GLN A 67 14.99 19.63 -17.56
N LEU A 68 14.84 20.08 -16.31
CA LEU A 68 15.37 21.36 -15.86
C LEU A 68 16.90 21.37 -15.87
N GLU A 69 17.54 20.32 -15.39
CA GLU A 69 19.00 20.19 -15.42
C GLU A 69 19.57 20.23 -16.85
N ARG A 70 18.93 19.52 -17.79
CA ARG A 70 19.33 19.59 -19.21
C ARG A 70 19.18 20.99 -19.77
N SER A 71 18.12 21.70 -19.40
CA SER A 71 17.87 23.07 -19.84
C SER A 71 18.87 24.04 -19.22
N TYR A 72 19.15 23.89 -17.92
CA TYR A 72 20.15 24.66 -17.20
C TYR A 72 21.53 24.52 -17.84
N ARG A 73 21.95 23.30 -18.20
CA ARG A 73 23.24 23.04 -18.88
C ARG A 73 23.31 23.75 -20.24
N ARG A 74 22.26 23.65 -21.06
CA ARG A 74 22.20 24.36 -22.35
C ARG A 74 22.29 25.88 -22.18
N GLU A 75 21.52 26.45 -21.27
CA GLU A 75 21.57 27.90 -21.01
C GLU A 75 22.90 28.33 -20.38
N ALA A 76 23.56 27.46 -19.60
CA ALA A 76 24.89 27.72 -19.07
C ALA A 76 25.94 27.79 -20.18
N GLU A 77 25.87 26.91 -21.17
CA GLU A 77 26.75 26.93 -22.35
C GLU A 77 26.53 28.21 -23.18
N LEU A 78 25.28 28.60 -23.43
CA LEU A 78 24.95 29.82 -24.18
C LEU A 78 25.37 31.09 -23.39
N CYS A 79 25.16 31.09 -22.09
CA CYS A 79 25.64 32.16 -21.21
C CYS A 79 27.17 32.30 -21.27
N ALA A 80 27.90 31.16 -21.26
CA ALA A 80 29.36 31.16 -21.40
C ALA A 80 29.83 31.68 -22.77
N GLN A 81 28.99 31.59 -23.80
CA GLN A 81 29.23 32.16 -25.13
C GLN A 81 28.86 33.66 -25.23
N GLY A 82 28.36 34.26 -24.16
CA GLY A 82 28.05 35.69 -24.08
C GLY A 82 26.58 36.07 -24.27
N ASP A 83 25.65 35.11 -24.34
CA ASP A 83 24.22 35.42 -24.37
C ASP A 83 23.73 35.86 -22.97
N ALA A 84 23.54 37.18 -22.80
CA ALA A 84 23.07 37.78 -21.57
C ALA A 84 21.66 37.29 -21.16
N ALA A 85 20.77 37.02 -22.13
CA ALA A 85 19.45 36.49 -21.84
C ALA A 85 19.52 35.03 -21.38
N ALA A 86 20.43 34.24 -21.95
CA ALA A 86 20.70 32.88 -21.48
C ALA A 86 21.22 32.86 -20.04
N CYS A 87 22.07 33.83 -19.65
CA CYS A 87 22.51 33.95 -18.26
C CYS A 87 21.34 34.19 -17.29
N GLN A 88 20.35 35.01 -17.68
CA GLN A 88 19.14 35.22 -16.88
C GLN A 88 18.26 33.97 -16.82
N ARG A 89 18.05 33.28 -17.95
CA ARG A 89 17.30 32.02 -17.99
C ARG A 89 17.97 30.94 -17.15
N ARG A 90 19.30 30.82 -17.21
CA ARG A 90 20.09 29.91 -16.37
C ARG A 90 19.84 30.17 -14.89
N ALA A 91 19.83 31.44 -14.46
CA ALA A 91 19.58 31.81 -13.07
C ALA A 91 18.16 31.41 -12.63
N ALA A 92 17.15 31.68 -13.45
CA ALA A 92 15.77 31.28 -13.18
C ALA A 92 15.60 29.75 -13.08
N LEU A 93 16.22 28.99 -14.00
CA LEU A 93 16.20 27.53 -13.99
C LEU A 93 16.87 26.97 -12.72
N ASN A 94 17.96 27.59 -12.27
CA ASN A 94 18.61 27.18 -11.03
C ASN A 94 17.68 27.32 -9.82
N THR A 95 16.91 28.41 -9.74
CA THR A 95 15.90 28.57 -8.68
C THR A 95 14.84 27.48 -8.74
N GLU A 96 14.35 27.12 -9.93
CA GLU A 96 13.35 26.05 -10.06
C GLU A 96 13.90 24.68 -9.65
N ILE A 97 15.15 24.38 -10.00
CA ILE A 97 15.85 23.16 -9.58
C ILE A 97 15.94 23.09 -8.05
N GLN A 98 16.36 24.19 -7.40
CA GLN A 98 16.49 24.26 -5.94
C GLN A 98 15.16 24.07 -5.20
N LEU A 99 14.04 24.48 -5.80
CA LEU A 99 12.71 24.26 -5.23
C LEU A 99 12.25 22.79 -5.32
N LEU A 100 12.72 22.05 -6.33
CA LEU A 100 12.34 20.65 -6.54
C LEU A 100 13.22 19.66 -5.79
N LEU A 101 14.49 20.00 -5.55
CA LEU A 101 15.47 19.12 -4.90
C LEU A 101 15.02 18.51 -3.55
N PRO A 102 14.38 19.26 -2.62
CA PRO A 102 13.93 18.67 -1.35
C PRO A 102 12.88 17.57 -1.50
N GLY A 103 12.21 17.51 -2.65
CA GLY A 103 11.13 16.58 -2.95
C GLY A 103 11.54 15.35 -3.77
N VAL A 104 12.82 15.20 -4.08
CA VAL A 104 13.40 14.08 -4.85
C VAL A 104 14.46 13.41 -3.99
N PRO A 105 14.46 12.08 -3.82
CA PRO A 105 15.51 11.38 -3.10
C PRO A 105 16.81 11.55 -3.87
N LEU A 106 17.78 12.23 -3.26
CA LEU A 106 19.14 12.35 -3.76
C LEU A 106 19.88 11.06 -3.43
N GLU A 107 19.70 10.02 -4.24
CA GLU A 107 20.59 8.87 -4.19
C GLU A 107 21.95 9.30 -4.77
N THR A 108 22.87 9.70 -3.88
CA THR A 108 24.29 9.80 -4.22
C THR A 108 24.80 8.39 -4.49
N ARG A 109 24.85 8.00 -5.77
CA ARG A 109 25.47 6.75 -6.23
C ARG A 109 26.95 6.71 -5.88
#